data_AF-A0A4Q9GRZ2-F1
#
_entry.id   AF-A0A4Q9GRZ2-F1
#
_cell.length_a   1.000
_cell.length_b   1.000
_cell.length_c   1.000
_cell.angle_alpha   90.00
_cell.angle_beta   90.00
_cell.angle_gamma   90.00
#
_symmetry.space_group_name_H-M   'P 1'
#
loop_
_entity.id
_entity.type
_entity.pdbx_description
1 polymer ?
#
loop_
_entity_poly.entity_id
_entity_poly.type
_entity_poly.pdbx_seq_one_letter_code
_entity_poly.pdbx_strand_id
1 'polypeptide(L)'
;MTDVLAERCAELADVALDLLRAVMECQNNPVKLPEVLIQIQRMRPIIDEGTAGIERSEYIRWQSTAPATLDEMEAAVGRGDFKGVWAAFTHPVKGMDGLGQGCSGYPRW
;
A
#
# COMPACT_ATOMS: atom_id res chain seq x y z
N MET A 1 15.93 -19.12 11.74
CA MET A 1 15.23 -18.77 10.49
C MET A 1 14.20 -17.75 10.87
N THR A 2 14.39 -16.51 10.43
CA THR A 2 13.42 -15.45 10.67
C THR A 2 12.31 -15.56 9.65
N ASP A 3 11.07 -15.33 10.09
CA ASP A 3 9.92 -15.30 9.19
C ASP A 3 9.95 -13.97 8.41
N VAL A 4 10.47 -14.03 7.18
CA VAL A 4 10.62 -12.87 6.29
C VAL A 4 9.27 -12.19 6.03
N LEU A 5 8.18 -12.96 5.95
CA LEU A 5 6.84 -12.39 5.76
C LEU A 5 6.37 -11.65 7.02
N ALA A 6 6.65 -12.18 8.21
CA ALA A 6 6.31 -11.50 9.45
C ALA A 6 7.01 -10.13 9.56
N GLU A 7 8.30 -10.06 9.23
CA GLU A 7 9.06 -8.81 9.21
C GLU A 7 8.49 -7.82 8.19
N ARG A 8 8.26 -8.30 6.96
CA ARG A 8 7.65 -7.51 5.88
C ARG A 8 6.30 -6.92 6.27
N CYS A 9 5.42 -7.74 6.84
CA CYS A 9 4.11 -7.31 7.30
C CYS A 9 4.23 -6.32 8.46
N ALA A 10 5.18 -6.51 9.38
CA ALA A 10 5.39 -5.55 10.47
C ALA A 10 5.82 -4.17 9.95
N GLU A 11 6.73 -4.11 8.99
CA GLU A 11 7.18 -2.85 8.37
C GLU A 11 6.07 -2.16 7.58
N LEU A 12 5.28 -2.93 6.82
CA LEU A 12 4.15 -2.41 6.04
C LEU A 12 3.01 -1.89 6.92
N ALA A 13 2.83 -2.39 8.15
CA ALA A 13 1.66 -2.08 8.97
C ALA A 13 1.54 -0.59 9.33
N ASP A 14 2.67 0.04 9.69
CA ASP A 14 2.70 1.48 10.00
C ASP A 14 2.41 2.32 8.75
N VAL A 15 3.09 2.02 7.65
CA VAL A 15 2.98 2.80 6.41
C VAL A 15 1.61 2.63 5.76
N ALA A 16 1.02 1.43 5.80
CA ALA A 16 -0.31 1.16 5.28
C ALA A 16 -1.40 1.95 6.05
N LEU A 17 -1.28 2.04 7.38
CA LEU A 17 -2.20 2.80 8.20
C LEU A 17 -2.05 4.31 7.98
N ASP A 18 -0.82 4.81 7.88
CA ASP A 18 -0.54 6.21 7.56
C ASP A 18 -1.07 6.57 6.16
N LEU A 19 -0.87 5.69 5.17
CA LEU A 19 -1.41 5.86 3.82
C LEU A 19 -2.94 5.89 3.83
N LEU A 20 -3.60 4.97 4.53
CA LEU A 20 -5.06 4.98 4.69
C LEU A 20 -5.54 6.31 5.27
N ARG A 21 -4.89 6.82 6.32
CA ARG A 21 -5.22 8.12 6.92
C ARG A 21 -5.07 9.26 5.92
N ALA A 22 -3.94 9.33 5.21
CA ALA A 22 -3.67 10.36 4.22
C ALA A 22 -4.72 10.36 3.09
N VAL A 23 -5.07 9.16 2.59
CA VAL A 23 -6.08 9.00 1.54
C VAL A 23 -7.46 9.42 2.06
N MET A 24 -7.85 9.06 3.29
CA MET A 24 -9.12 9.51 3.87
C MET A 24 -9.17 11.03 4.05
N GLU A 25 -8.10 11.65 4.55
CA GLU A 25 -8.01 13.10 4.75
C GLU A 25 -8.11 13.88 3.42
N CYS A 26 -7.48 13.37 2.36
CA CYS A 26 -7.48 14.07 1.07
C CYS A 26 -8.85 14.06 0.37
N GLN A 27 -9.77 13.15 0.72
CA GLN A 27 -11.12 13.11 0.13
C GLN A 27 -11.94 14.37 0.43
N ASN A 28 -11.75 14.97 1.61
CA ASN A 28 -12.45 16.19 2.03
C ASN A 28 -11.57 17.44 1.99
N ASN A 29 -10.27 17.27 1.71
CA ASN A 29 -9.30 18.36 1.68
C ASN A 29 -8.19 18.10 0.66
N PRO A 30 -8.31 18.60 -0.58
CA PRO A 30 -7.30 18.41 -1.63
C PRO A 30 -5.91 18.93 -1.27
N VAL A 31 -5.78 19.85 -0.31
CA VAL A 31 -4.48 20.35 0.20
C VAL A 31 -3.68 19.22 0.87
N LYS A 32 -4.33 18.13 1.25
CA LYS A 32 -3.71 16.95 1.87
C LYS A 32 -3.20 15.92 0.85
N LEU A 33 -3.43 16.10 -0.46
CA LEU A 33 -2.91 15.19 -1.49
C LEU A 33 -1.37 14.98 -1.44
N PRO A 34 -0.53 15.98 -1.12
CA PRO A 34 0.90 15.76 -0.96
C PRO A 34 1.25 14.76 0.15
N GLU A 35 0.41 14.62 1.18
CA GLU A 35 0.62 13.63 2.25
C GLU A 35 0.52 12.20 1.71
N VAL A 36 -0.39 11.95 0.77
CA VAL A 36 -0.50 10.65 0.10
C VAL A 36 0.81 10.31 -0.62
N LEU A 37 1.42 11.27 -1.31
CA LEU A 37 2.68 11.06 -2.00
C LEU A 37 3.83 10.71 -1.06
N ILE A 38 3.90 11.37 0.11
CA ILE A 38 4.89 11.04 1.15
C ILE A 38 4.75 9.58 1.58
N GLN A 39 3.52 9.11 1.82
CA GLN A 39 3.29 7.73 2.25
C GLN A 39 3.57 6.72 1.14
N ILE A 40 3.26 7.02 -0.11
CA ILE A 40 3.65 6.20 -1.28
C ILE A 40 5.18 6.04 -1.33
N GLN A 41 5.93 7.13 -1.15
CA GLN A 41 7.39 7.11 -1.17
C GLN A 41 7.99 6.33 0.01
N ARG A 42 7.33 6.30 1.17
CA ARG A 42 7.72 5.46 2.32
C ARG A 42 7.43 3.98 2.08
N MET A 43 6.36 3.66 1.36
CA MET A 43 5.94 2.28 1.11
C MET A 43 6.76 1.61 0.01
N ARG A 44 7.18 2.38 -1.01
CA ARG A 44 7.84 1.86 -2.22
C ARG A 44 9.11 1.05 -1.93
N PRO A 45 10.06 1.47 -1.06
CA PRO A 45 11.24 0.66 -0.73
C PRO A 45 10.90 -0.72 -0.16
N ILE A 46 9.86 -0.80 0.69
CA ILE A 46 9.43 -2.05 1.32
C ILE A 46 8.82 -2.99 0.28
N ILE A 47 8.10 -2.44 -0.70
CA ILE A 47 7.59 -3.19 -1.85
C ILE A 47 8.74 -3.61 -2.78
N ASP A 48 9.75 -2.78 -3.00
CA ASP A 48 10.84 -3.08 -3.93
C ASP A 48 11.71 -4.29 -3.50
N GLU A 49 11.67 -4.66 -2.22
CA GLU A 49 12.31 -5.90 -1.72
C GLU A 49 11.63 -7.18 -2.24
N GLY A 50 10.42 -7.08 -2.80
CA GLY A 50 9.77 -8.15 -3.56
C GLY A 50 9.26 -9.31 -2.70
N THR A 51 9.42 -10.54 -3.20
CA THR A 51 8.87 -11.77 -2.60
C THR A 51 9.95 -12.80 -2.24
N ALA A 52 11.22 -12.41 -2.23
CA ALA A 52 12.30 -13.35 -1.95
C ALA A 52 12.15 -13.94 -0.53
N GLY A 53 12.09 -15.27 -0.43
CA GLY A 53 11.89 -15.96 0.86
C GLY A 53 10.45 -15.95 1.41
N ILE A 54 9.47 -15.53 0.61
CA ILE A 54 8.04 -15.52 0.97
C ILE A 54 7.29 -16.50 0.07
N GLU A 55 6.56 -17.46 0.68
CA GLU A 55 5.77 -18.46 -0.05
C GLU A 55 4.26 -18.18 -0.06
N ARG A 56 3.80 -17.16 0.67
CA ARG A 56 2.37 -16.87 0.81
C ARG A 56 1.78 -16.34 -0.49
N SER A 57 0.89 -17.13 -1.10
CA SER A 57 0.34 -16.86 -2.42
C SER A 57 -0.41 -15.53 -2.52
N GLU A 58 -1.14 -15.14 -1.47
CA GLU A 58 -1.90 -13.90 -1.39
C GLU A 58 -0.98 -12.68 -1.38
N TYR A 59 0.10 -12.75 -0.60
CA TYR A 59 1.12 -11.70 -0.58
C TYR A 59 1.82 -11.59 -1.95
N ILE A 60 2.26 -12.71 -2.54
CA ILE A 60 2.90 -12.72 -3.86
C ILE A 60 1.98 -12.11 -4.92
N ARG A 61 0.69 -12.46 -4.88
CA ARG A 61 -0.31 -11.92 -5.80
C ARG A 61 -0.46 -10.41 -5.65
N TRP A 62 -0.66 -9.92 -4.43
CA TRP A 62 -0.75 -8.50 -4.15
C TRP A 62 0.52 -7.77 -4.61
N GLN A 63 1.69 -8.29 -4.22
CA GLN A 63 3.00 -7.74 -4.55
C GLN A 63 3.24 -7.61 -6.05
N SER A 64 2.72 -8.54 -6.86
CA SER A 64 2.82 -8.45 -8.34
C SER A 64 2.08 -7.25 -8.95
N THR A 65 1.16 -6.64 -8.19
CA THR A 65 0.34 -5.50 -8.63
C THR A 65 0.60 -4.23 -7.83
N ALA A 66 1.19 -4.33 -6.64
CA ALA A 66 1.40 -3.21 -5.74
C ALA A 66 2.22 -2.05 -6.35
N PRO A 67 3.33 -2.27 -7.08
CA PRO A 67 4.06 -1.18 -7.73
C PRO A 67 3.20 -0.37 -8.70
N ALA A 68 2.42 -1.06 -9.55
CA ALA A 68 1.54 -0.40 -10.50
C ALA A 68 0.40 0.37 -9.82
N THR A 69 -0.13 -0.15 -8.71
CA THR A 69 -1.13 0.58 -7.90
C THR A 69 -0.53 1.85 -7.30
N LEU A 70 0.70 1.81 -6.79
CA LEU A 70 1.38 3.00 -6.28
C LEU A 70 1.64 4.04 -7.39
N ASP A 71 2.05 3.60 -8.59
CA ASP A 71 2.20 4.46 -9.76
C ASP A 71 0.87 5.14 -10.13
N GLU A 72 -0.25 4.42 -10.09
CA GLU A 72 -1.58 4.95 -10.36
C GLU A 72 -2.00 6.01 -9.32
N MET A 73 -1.73 5.75 -8.04
CA MET A 73 -2.01 6.70 -6.96
C MET A 73 -1.15 7.96 -7.11
N GLU A 74 0.15 7.82 -7.39
CA GLU A 74 1.08 8.92 -7.61
C GLU A 74 0.67 9.77 -8.83
N ALA A 75 0.28 9.13 -9.93
CA ALA A 75 -0.25 9.81 -11.11
C ALA A 75 -1.56 10.57 -10.80
N ALA A 76 -2.43 10.02 -9.96
CA ALA A 76 -3.65 10.68 -9.53
C ALA A 76 -3.35 11.91 -8.64
N VAL A 77 -2.40 11.79 -7.70
CA VAL A 77 -1.91 12.94 -6.92
C VAL A 77 -1.40 14.05 -7.84
N GLY A 78 -0.58 13.72 -8.84
CA GLY A 78 -0.03 14.69 -9.80
C GLY A 78 -1.10 15.45 -10.61
N ARG A 79 -2.30 14.90 -10.75
CA ARG A 79 -3.45 15.54 -11.41
C ARG A 79 -4.41 16.25 -10.44
N GLY A 80 -4.16 16.21 -9.13
CA GLY A 80 -5.13 16.70 -8.14
C GLY A 80 -6.36 15.80 -7.96
N ASP A 81 -6.28 14.54 -8.40
CA ASP A 81 -7.40 13.61 -8.54
C ASP A 81 -7.55 12.71 -7.30
N PHE A 82 -8.10 13.25 -6.21
CA PHE A 82 -8.32 12.51 -4.96
C PHE A 82 -9.29 11.32 -5.12
N LYS A 83 -10.20 11.37 -6.10
CA LYS A 83 -11.09 10.23 -6.42
C LYS A 83 -10.30 9.10 -7.07
N GLY A 84 -9.39 9.41 -7.97
CA GLY A 84 -8.46 8.46 -8.57
C GLY A 84 -7.56 7.81 -7.52
N VAL A 85 -7.05 8.59 -6.56
CA VAL A 85 -6.28 8.05 -5.43
C VAL A 85 -7.10 7.03 -4.63
N TRP A 86 -8.33 7.39 -4.23
CA TRP A 86 -9.21 6.48 -3.48
C TRP A 86 -9.55 5.22 -4.26
N ALA A 87 -9.85 5.35 -5.56
CA ALA A 87 -10.19 4.23 -6.42
C ALA A 87 -9.02 3.24 -6.58
N ALA A 88 -7.79 3.73 -6.75
CA ALA A 88 -6.60 2.88 -6.81
C ALA A 88 -6.34 2.20 -5.45
N PHE A 89 -6.40 2.95 -4.36
CA PHE A 89 -6.20 2.45 -3.00
C PHE A 89 -7.18 1.34 -2.62
N THR A 90 -8.47 1.51 -2.94
CA THR A 90 -9.56 0.57 -2.59
C THR A 90 -9.81 -0.51 -3.63
N HIS A 91 -8.98 -0.61 -4.67
CA HIS A 91 -9.22 -1.58 -5.74
C HIS A 91 -9.23 -3.02 -5.18
N PRO A 92 -10.27 -3.83 -5.45
CA PRO A 92 -10.49 -5.14 -4.79
C PRO A 92 -9.49 -6.25 -5.16
N VAL A 93 -8.48 -5.94 -5.96
CA VAL A 93 -7.52 -6.94 -6.50
C VAL A 93 -6.10 -6.47 -6.31
N LYS A 94 -5.84 -5.19 -6.63
CA LYS A 94 -4.51 -4.57 -6.59
C LYS A 94 -4.34 -3.51 -5.49
N GLY A 95 -5.42 -3.16 -4.81
CA GLY A 95 -5.42 -2.19 -3.72
C GLY A 95 -4.98 -2.83 -2.40
N MET A 96 -5.16 -2.08 -1.31
CA MET A 96 -4.63 -2.44 0.01
C MET A 96 -5.35 -3.62 0.69
N ASP A 97 -6.53 -4.02 0.21
CA ASP A 97 -7.21 -5.22 0.68
C ASP A 97 -6.38 -6.49 0.42
N GLY A 98 -5.71 -6.58 -0.73
CA GLY A 98 -4.83 -7.69 -1.07
C GLY A 98 -3.64 -7.81 -0.10
N LEU A 99 -3.14 -6.68 0.41
CA LEU A 99 -2.11 -6.67 1.44
C LEU A 99 -2.63 -7.22 2.77
N GLY A 100 -3.83 -6.81 3.19
CA GLY A 100 -4.49 -7.34 4.38
C GLY A 100 -4.65 -8.87 4.31
N GLN A 101 -5.07 -9.40 3.16
CA GLN A 101 -5.13 -10.85 2.93
C GLN A 101 -3.75 -11.51 2.99
N GLY A 102 -2.74 -10.90 2.37
CA GLY A 102 -1.35 -11.37 2.36
C GLY A 102 -0.71 -11.42 3.76
N CYS A 103 -1.06 -10.48 4.63
CA CYS A 103 -0.55 -10.38 5.99
C CYS A 103 -1.51 -10.93 7.07
N SER A 104 -2.65 -11.50 6.68
CA SER A 104 -3.64 -12.04 7.60
C SER A 104 -3.03 -13.09 8.53
N GLY A 105 -3.19 -12.87 9.84
CA GLY A 105 -2.67 -13.71 10.91
C GLY A 105 -1.38 -13.19 11.56
N TYR A 106 -0.77 -12.14 11.00
CA TYR A 106 0.31 -11.40 11.66
C TYR A 106 -0.24 -10.26 12.52
N PRO A 107 0.47 -9.83 13.58
CA PRO A 107 0.04 -8.70 14.40
C PRO A 107 -0.22 -7.44 13.56
N ARG A 108 -1.31 -6.72 13.89
CA ARG A 108 -1.75 -5.46 13.26
C ARG A 108 -2.40 -5.57 11.87
N TRP A 109 -2.64 -6.79 11.37
CA TRP A 109 -3.31 -7.07 10.08
C TRP A 109 -4.64 -7.79 10.23
#